data_AF-A0A381NIT9-F1
#
_entry.id   AF-A0A381NIT9-F1
#
_cell.length_a   1.000
_cell.length_b   1.000
_cell.length_c   1.000
_cell.angle_alpha   90.00
_cell.angle_beta   90.00
_cell.angle_gamma   90.00
#
_symmetry.space_group_name_H-M   'P 1'
#
loop_
_entity.id
_entity.type
_entity.pdbx_description
1 polymer ?
#
loop_
_entity_poly.entity_id
_entity_poly.type
_entity_poly.pdbx_seq_one_letter_code
_entity_poly.pdbx_strand_id
1 'polypeptide(L)'
;MGFMALHVDTLGFSFILGALFLFLFAQAAKRASIDAPRGFQNFIESIIDFIDDNVRGSFNGKNPMVAPLALTTFIWIVLMNTMDLVPVDWLPVLAQKISAGIFGIDPHHVFLKVVPTTDPNMTFGMSIGIFLLILYYSVKEKGLGGFIGELTLHPFGKWMLPANLFLEGVNLLAKPVSL
;
A
#
# COMPACT_ATOMS: atom_id res chain seq x y z
N MET A 1 -9.90 22.74 -6.44
CA MET A 1 -9.16 21.93 -5.45
C MET A 1 -8.03 22.78 -4.88
N GLY A 2 -8.09 23.13 -3.60
CA GLY A 2 -6.98 23.82 -2.92
C GLY A 2 -5.99 22.79 -2.38
N PHE A 3 -4.72 23.18 -2.20
CA PHE A 3 -3.69 22.31 -1.60
C PHE A 3 -4.08 21.75 -0.22
N MET A 4 -4.96 22.47 0.51
CA MET A 4 -5.49 22.07 1.81
C MET A 4 -6.89 21.44 1.76
N ALA A 5 -7.39 21.05 0.59
CA ALA A 5 -8.66 20.35 0.48
C ALA A 5 -8.44 18.84 0.74
N LEU A 6 -8.97 18.35 1.86
CA LEU A 6 -8.89 16.93 2.23
C LEU A 6 -10.04 16.14 1.59
N HIS A 7 -9.69 15.02 0.95
CA HIS A 7 -10.65 14.05 0.40
C HIS A 7 -11.13 13.13 1.53
N VAL A 8 -12.13 13.58 2.27
CA VAL A 8 -12.64 12.90 3.48
C VAL A 8 -13.23 11.52 3.15
N ASP A 9 -13.82 11.37 1.97
CA ASP A 9 -14.30 10.11 1.43
C ASP A 9 -13.16 9.08 1.29
N THR A 10 -12.10 9.45 0.58
CA THR A 10 -10.93 8.60 0.33
C THR A 10 -10.22 8.25 1.64
N LEU A 11 -10.05 9.22 2.54
CA LEU A 11 -9.46 9.01 3.87
C LEU A 11 -10.32 8.08 4.73
N GLY A 12 -11.64 8.28 4.74
CA GLY A 12 -12.57 7.47 5.50
C GLY A 12 -12.58 6.01 5.05
N PHE A 13 -12.75 5.77 3.75
CA PHE A 13 -12.77 4.41 3.19
C PHE A 13 -11.42 3.70 3.34
N SER A 14 -10.30 4.36 3.06
CA SER A 14 -8.97 3.76 3.22
C SER A 14 -8.69 3.35 4.67
N PHE A 15 -9.07 4.18 5.64
CA PHE A 15 -8.94 3.85 7.06
C PHE A 15 -9.85 2.71 7.49
N ILE A 16 -11.13 2.71 7.07
CA ILE A 16 -12.08 1.63 7.37
C ILE A 16 -11.58 0.31 6.82
N LEU A 17 -11.10 0.28 5.56
CA LEU A 17 -10.55 -0.93 4.94
C LEU A 17 -9.28 -1.41 5.65
N GLY A 18 -8.39 -0.49 6.05
CA GLY A 18 -7.20 -0.82 6.83
C GLY A 18 -7.55 -1.39 8.20
N ALA A 19 -8.53 -0.79 8.89
CA ALA A 19 -9.02 -1.30 10.18
C ALA A 19 -9.71 -2.67 10.03
N LEU A 20 -10.47 -2.87 8.96
CA LEU A 20 -11.10 -4.15 8.64
C LEU A 20 -10.05 -5.23 8.39
N PHE A 21 -9.00 -4.94 7.62
CA PHE A 21 -7.86 -5.83 7.43
C PHE A 21 -7.24 -6.25 8.76
N LEU A 22 -6.85 -5.26 9.59
CA LEU A 22 -6.23 -5.53 10.89
C LEU A 22 -7.15 -6.34 11.79
N PHE A 23 -8.45 -6.06 11.79
CA PHE A 23 -9.44 -6.79 12.55
C PHE A 23 -9.56 -8.25 12.11
N LEU A 24 -9.65 -8.51 10.80
CA LEU A 24 -9.76 -9.87 10.24
C LEU A 24 -8.51 -10.70 10.55
N PHE A 25 -7.33 -10.14 10.31
CA PHE A 25 -6.06 -10.82 10.57
C PHE A 25 -5.81 -11.00 12.07
N ALA A 26 -6.15 -10.02 12.90
CA ALA A 26 -6.06 -10.16 14.36
C ALA A 26 -7.02 -11.23 14.88
N GLN A 27 -8.22 -11.35 14.30
CA GLN A 27 -9.18 -12.39 14.68
C GLN A 27 -8.67 -13.79 14.27
N ALA A 28 -8.11 -13.92 13.08
CA ALA A 28 -7.49 -15.17 12.62
C ALA A 28 -6.32 -15.57 13.53
N ALA A 29 -5.41 -14.63 13.83
CA ALA A 29 -4.27 -14.88 14.71
C ALA A 29 -4.67 -15.27 16.13
N LYS A 30 -5.71 -14.63 16.72
CA LYS A 30 -6.20 -14.96 18.07
C LYS A 30 -6.92 -16.31 18.15
N ARG A 31 -7.48 -16.79 17.03
CA ARG A 31 -8.22 -18.06 16.94
C ARG A 31 -7.41 -19.18 16.30
N ALA A 32 -6.12 -18.93 16.04
CA ALA A 32 -5.23 -19.89 15.43
C ALA A 32 -5.09 -21.12 16.35
N SER A 33 -5.39 -22.29 15.80
CA SER A 33 -5.22 -23.58 16.45
C SER A 33 -4.23 -24.42 15.64
N ILE A 34 -3.31 -25.09 16.33
CA ILE A 34 -2.29 -25.95 15.71
C ILE A 34 -2.87 -27.30 15.30
N ASP A 35 -3.80 -27.85 16.09
CA ASP A 35 -4.28 -29.22 15.92
C ASP A 35 -5.46 -29.36 14.93
N ALA A 36 -6.26 -28.29 14.74
CA ALA A 36 -7.43 -28.33 13.85
C ALA A 36 -7.76 -26.95 13.24
N PRO A 37 -7.01 -26.50 12.20
CA PRO A 37 -7.27 -25.22 11.55
C PRO A 37 -8.66 -25.24 10.88
N ARG A 38 -9.51 -24.28 11.25
CA ARG A 38 -10.84 -24.10 10.61
C ARG A 38 -10.65 -23.45 9.23
N GLY A 39 -11.63 -23.58 8.33
CA GLY A 39 -11.51 -23.07 6.94
C GLY A 39 -11.07 -21.61 6.81
N PHE A 40 -11.50 -20.71 7.70
CA PHE A 40 -11.06 -19.31 7.71
C PHE A 40 -9.58 -19.12 8.11
N GLN A 41 -9.07 -19.92 9.05
CA GLN A 41 -7.67 -19.90 9.43
C GLN A 41 -6.79 -20.38 8.27
N ASN A 42 -7.15 -21.49 7.63
CA ASN A 42 -6.42 -22.04 6.49
C ASN A 42 -6.36 -21.06 5.31
N PHE A 43 -7.45 -20.30 5.06
CA PHE A 43 -7.44 -19.26 4.04
C PHE A 43 -6.42 -18.16 4.35
N ILE A 44 -6.39 -17.65 5.58
CA ILE A 44 -5.45 -16.60 5.99
C ILE A 44 -4.00 -17.12 5.99
N GLU A 45 -3.76 -18.34 6.45
CA GLU A 45 -2.44 -18.99 6.40
C GLU A 45 -1.95 -19.12 4.95
N SER A 46 -2.80 -19.60 4.04
CA SER A 46 -2.43 -19.71 2.62
C SER A 46 -2.02 -18.37 1.99
N ILE A 47 -2.63 -17.26 2.42
CA ILE A 47 -2.25 -15.91 1.99
C ILE A 47 -0.89 -15.50 2.58
N ILE A 48 -0.67 -15.77 3.86
CA ILE A 48 0.60 -15.44 4.54
C ILE A 48 1.75 -16.22 3.90
N ASP A 49 1.57 -17.52 3.67
CA ASP A 49 2.57 -18.39 3.04
C ASP A 49 2.86 -17.93 1.61
N PHE A 50 1.81 -17.61 0.83
CA PHE A 50 1.99 -17.05 -0.52
C PHE A 50 2.85 -15.78 -0.50
N ILE A 51 2.63 -14.89 0.46
CA ILE A 51 3.39 -13.64 0.55
C ILE A 51 4.81 -13.90 1.06
N ASP A 52 5.00 -14.78 2.04
CA ASP A 52 6.34 -15.14 2.54
C ASP A 52 7.18 -15.78 1.43
N ASP A 53 6.61 -16.67 0.61
CA ASP A 53 7.29 -17.28 -0.53
C ASP A 53 7.69 -16.23 -1.60
N ASN A 54 6.80 -15.30 -1.93
CA ASN A 54 7.11 -14.22 -2.88
C ASN A 54 8.20 -13.27 -2.34
N VAL A 55 8.14 -12.95 -1.04
CA VAL A 55 9.16 -12.12 -0.39
C VAL A 55 10.50 -12.83 -0.36
N ARG A 56 10.55 -14.12 0.00
CA ARG A 56 11.80 -14.90 0.00
C ARG A 56 12.38 -15.09 -1.40
N GLY A 57 11.53 -15.24 -2.42
CA GLY A 57 11.95 -15.29 -3.81
C GLY A 57 12.58 -13.98 -4.29
N SER A 58 12.13 -12.84 -3.76
CA SER A 58 12.58 -11.50 -4.18
C SER A 58 13.68 -10.91 -3.29
N PHE A 59 13.74 -11.30 -2.02
CA PHE A 59 14.60 -10.72 -0.99
C PHE A 59 15.36 -11.80 -0.23
N ASN A 60 16.68 -11.85 -0.43
CA ASN A 60 17.58 -12.81 0.22
C ASN A 60 18.16 -12.30 1.57
N GLY A 61 17.73 -11.14 2.04
CA GLY A 61 18.21 -10.56 3.30
C GLY A 61 17.42 -11.05 4.53
N LYS A 62 18.01 -10.89 5.72
CA LYS A 62 17.31 -11.17 6.99
C LYS A 62 16.78 -9.87 7.59
N ASN A 63 15.58 -9.47 7.19
CA ASN A 63 14.90 -8.30 7.76
C ASN A 63 13.48 -8.66 8.18
N PRO A 64 13.17 -8.70 9.49
CA PRO A 64 11.87 -9.14 10.00
C PRO A 64 10.72 -8.18 9.64
N MET A 65 11.02 -6.99 9.12
CA MET A 65 10.02 -5.98 8.81
C MET A 65 9.54 -6.03 7.35
N VAL A 66 10.31 -6.64 6.44
CA VAL A 66 9.98 -6.69 5.01
C VAL A 66 8.75 -7.57 4.75
N ALA A 67 8.69 -8.76 5.35
CA ALA A 67 7.55 -9.66 5.16
C ALA A 67 6.22 -9.08 5.71
N PRO A 68 6.17 -8.52 6.94
CA PRO A 68 4.96 -7.83 7.43
C PRO A 68 4.57 -6.62 6.58
N LEU A 69 5.53 -5.82 6.11
CA LEU A 69 5.23 -4.67 5.25
C LEU A 69 4.68 -5.10 3.88
N ALA A 70 5.23 -6.16 3.29
CA ALA A 70 4.71 -6.72 2.03
C ALA A 70 3.29 -7.28 2.22
N LEU A 71 3.03 -7.93 3.35
CA LEU A 71 1.69 -8.41 3.70
C LEU A 71 0.68 -7.26 3.80
N THR A 72 1.04 -6.21 4.55
CA THR A 72 0.12 -5.08 4.75
C THR A 72 -0.14 -4.33 3.45
N THR A 73 0.88 -4.03 2.65
CA THR A 73 0.70 -3.33 1.37
C THR A 73 -0.10 -4.18 0.38
N PHE A 74 0.23 -5.46 0.24
CA PHE A 74 -0.49 -6.36 -0.68
C PHE A 74 -1.97 -6.45 -0.34
N ILE A 75 -2.31 -6.80 0.91
CA ILE A 75 -3.72 -6.99 1.30
C ILE A 75 -4.47 -5.68 1.28
N TRP A 76 -3.86 -4.58 1.71
CA TRP A 76 -4.54 -3.29 1.72
C TRP A 76 -4.82 -2.80 0.30
N ILE A 77 -3.88 -2.93 -0.64
CA ILE A 77 -4.08 -2.61 -2.06
C ILE A 77 -5.14 -3.52 -2.68
N VAL A 78 -5.08 -4.83 -2.42
CA VAL A 78 -6.10 -5.79 -2.90
C VAL A 78 -7.48 -5.41 -2.38
N LEU A 79 -7.62 -5.07 -1.10
CA LEU A 79 -8.91 -4.64 -0.55
C LEU A 79 -9.42 -3.34 -1.18
N MET A 80 -8.55 -2.33 -1.34
CA MET A 80 -8.93 -1.08 -1.98
C MET A 80 -9.34 -1.28 -3.45
N ASN A 81 -8.63 -2.14 -4.19
CA ASN A 81 -8.96 -2.46 -5.57
C ASN A 81 -10.18 -3.39 -5.67
N THR A 82 -10.42 -4.26 -4.69
CA THR A 82 -11.62 -5.11 -4.68
C THR A 82 -12.89 -4.28 -4.51
N MET A 83 -12.82 -3.11 -3.87
CA MET A 83 -13.95 -2.17 -3.84
C MET A 83 -14.37 -1.70 -5.23
N ASP A 84 -13.48 -1.74 -6.22
CA ASP A 84 -13.79 -1.42 -7.62
C ASP A 84 -14.59 -2.54 -8.31
N LEU A 85 -14.43 -3.79 -7.84
CA LEU A 85 -15.17 -4.96 -8.34
C LEU A 85 -16.56 -5.09 -7.71
N VAL A 86 -16.75 -4.55 -6.50
CA VAL A 86 -18.08 -4.38 -5.94
C VAL A 86 -18.82 -3.39 -6.83
N PRO A 87 -20.07 -3.64 -7.26
CA PRO A 87 -20.81 -2.68 -8.07
C PRO A 87 -20.95 -1.36 -7.30
N VAL A 88 -20.03 -0.42 -7.57
CA VAL A 88 -19.99 0.92 -7.00
C VAL A 88 -21.23 1.71 -7.41
N ASP A 89 -22.12 1.17 -8.25
CA ASP A 89 -23.44 1.75 -8.52
C ASP A 89 -24.49 1.40 -7.46
N TRP A 90 -24.33 0.34 -6.66
CA TRP A 90 -25.33 -0.04 -5.63
C TRP A 90 -25.16 0.74 -4.32
N LEU A 91 -23.92 1.11 -3.98
CA LEU A 91 -23.61 1.86 -2.76
C LEU A 91 -24.09 3.33 -2.81
N PRO A 92 -23.93 4.09 -3.91
CA PRO A 92 -24.52 5.39 -4.10
C PRO A 92 -26.04 5.32 -4.16
N VAL A 93 -26.64 4.29 -4.75
CA VAL A 93 -28.10 4.12 -4.75
C VAL A 93 -28.64 3.83 -3.34
N LEU A 94 -27.92 3.03 -2.53
CA LEU A 94 -28.26 2.79 -1.13
C LEU A 94 -28.01 4.04 -0.27
N ALA A 95 -26.91 4.75 -0.50
CA ALA A 95 -26.58 6.00 0.18
C ALA A 95 -27.57 7.11 -0.18
N GLN A 96 -28.01 7.21 -1.44
CA GLN A 96 -29.06 8.12 -1.89
C GLN A 96 -30.41 7.77 -1.25
N LYS A 97 -30.75 6.48 -1.11
CA LYS A 97 -31.98 6.05 -0.42
C LYS A 97 -31.94 6.34 1.09
N ILE A 98 -30.78 6.21 1.73
CA ILE A 98 -30.60 6.51 3.16
C ILE A 98 -30.50 8.03 3.40
N SER A 99 -29.82 8.78 2.53
CA SER A 99 -29.66 10.24 2.64
C SER A 99 -30.95 11.00 2.30
N ALA A 100 -31.72 10.55 1.30
CA ALA A 100 -33.05 11.08 1.00
C ALA A 100 -34.07 10.74 2.09
N GLY A 101 -33.92 9.61 2.79
CA GLY A 101 -34.82 9.19 3.85
C GLY A 101 -34.58 9.85 5.21
N ILE A 102 -33.35 10.28 5.53
CA ILE A 102 -32.97 10.78 6.86
C ILE A 102 -32.51 12.26 6.85
N PHE A 103 -31.83 12.73 5.82
CA PHE A 103 -31.14 14.04 5.85
C PHE A 103 -31.66 15.08 4.84
N GLY A 104 -32.45 14.69 3.83
CA GLY A 104 -33.09 15.64 2.91
C GLY A 104 -32.11 16.46 2.05
N ILE A 105 -30.92 15.93 1.79
CA ILE A 105 -29.85 16.60 1.02
C ILE A 105 -29.83 16.06 -0.42
N ASP A 106 -29.68 16.98 -1.37
CA ASP A 106 -29.78 16.74 -2.81
C ASP A 106 -28.92 15.57 -3.34
N PRO A 107 -29.47 14.67 -4.19
CA PRO A 107 -28.81 13.47 -4.72
C PRO A 107 -27.55 13.72 -5.57
N HIS A 108 -27.32 14.96 -6.00
CA HIS A 108 -26.26 15.34 -6.94
C HIS A 108 -24.92 15.71 -6.26
N HIS A 109 -24.86 15.77 -4.93
CA HIS A 109 -23.65 16.12 -4.18
C HIS A 109 -22.96 14.94 -3.48
N VAL A 110 -23.55 13.74 -3.54
CA VAL A 110 -23.00 12.53 -2.89
C VAL A 110 -22.16 11.74 -3.89
N PHE A 111 -21.01 12.29 -4.26
CA PHE A 111 -19.95 11.50 -4.89
C PHE A 111 -19.19 10.75 -3.79
N LEU A 112 -19.73 9.62 -3.34
CA LEU A 112 -18.99 8.71 -2.48
C LEU A 112 -17.96 7.99 -3.34
N LYS A 113 -16.72 8.46 -3.30
CA LYS A 113 -15.59 7.74 -3.89
C LYS A 113 -15.25 6.55 -2.98
N VAL A 114 -15.91 5.43 -3.23
CA VAL A 114 -15.78 4.21 -2.43
C VAL A 114 -14.42 3.53 -2.64
N VAL A 115 -13.78 3.78 -3.79
CA VAL A 115 -12.52 3.16 -4.23
C VAL A 115 -11.35 4.11 -3.97
N PRO A 116 -10.57 3.95 -2.88
CA PRO A 116 -9.55 4.93 -2.52
C PRO A 116 -8.38 4.99 -3.51
N THR A 117 -8.11 3.92 -4.25
CA THR A 117 -7.04 3.85 -5.27
C THR A 117 -7.31 4.71 -6.49
N THR A 118 -8.55 5.18 -6.68
CA THR A 118 -8.88 6.13 -7.75
C THR A 118 -8.51 7.58 -7.39
N ASP A 119 -8.09 7.86 -6.15
CA ASP A 119 -7.52 9.14 -5.74
C ASP A 119 -5.97 9.10 -5.81
N PRO A 120 -5.34 9.95 -6.66
CA PRO A 120 -3.89 10.06 -6.71
C PRO A 120 -3.25 10.35 -5.36
N ASN A 121 -3.93 11.06 -4.45
CA ASN A 121 -3.38 11.37 -3.13
C ASN A 121 -3.09 10.11 -2.31
N MET A 122 -3.91 9.06 -2.46
CA MET A 122 -3.74 7.80 -1.74
C MET A 122 -2.57 6.99 -2.31
N THR A 123 -2.47 6.92 -3.65
CA THR A 123 -1.39 6.19 -4.32
C THR A 123 -0.03 6.86 -4.10
N PHE A 124 0.05 8.18 -4.29
CA PHE A 124 1.26 8.96 -3.99
C PHE A 124 1.62 8.91 -2.49
N GLY A 125 0.63 8.91 -1.60
CA GLY A 125 0.87 8.77 -0.15
C GLY A 125 1.57 7.46 0.19
N MET A 126 1.09 6.33 -0.34
CA MET A 126 1.74 5.02 -0.17
C MET A 126 3.12 4.97 -0.84
N SER A 127 3.26 5.44 -2.07
CA SER A 127 4.52 5.34 -2.81
C SER A 127 5.63 6.16 -2.16
N ILE A 128 5.32 7.35 -1.64
CA ILE A 128 6.25 8.17 -0.84
C ILE A 128 6.61 7.45 0.46
N GLY A 129 5.65 6.84 1.16
CA GLY A 129 5.93 6.07 2.38
C GLY A 129 6.89 4.90 2.14
N ILE A 130 6.65 4.13 1.09
CA ILE A 130 7.53 3.03 0.67
C ILE A 130 8.90 3.56 0.23
N PHE A 131 8.95 4.69 -0.48
CA PHE A 131 10.19 5.33 -0.88
C PHE A 131 11.05 5.78 0.31
N LEU A 132 10.45 6.34 1.36
CA LEU A 132 11.17 6.66 2.59
C LEU A 132 11.74 5.40 3.26
N LEU A 133 11.02 4.28 3.23
CA LEU A 133 11.52 3.00 3.74
C LEU A 133 12.67 2.47 2.87
N ILE A 134 12.59 2.60 1.54
CA ILE A 134 13.68 2.25 0.62
C ILE A 134 14.94 3.06 0.96
N LEU A 135 14.80 4.38 1.15
CA LEU A 135 15.92 5.24 1.54
C LEU A 135 16.48 4.85 2.91
N TYR A 136 15.61 4.65 3.91
CA TYR A 136 16.01 4.25 5.25
C TYR A 136 16.80 2.94 5.25
N TYR A 137 16.29 1.88 4.62
CA TYR A 137 16.97 0.60 4.56
C TYR A 137 18.21 0.61 3.66
N SER A 138 18.22 1.41 2.59
CA SER A 138 19.41 1.58 1.75
C SER A 138 20.56 2.18 2.56
N VAL A 139 20.28 3.21 3.37
CA VAL A 139 21.29 3.82 4.25
C VAL A 139 21.65 2.89 5.41
N LYS A 140 20.68 2.18 6.00
CA LYS A 140 20.92 1.28 7.14
C LYS A 140 21.77 0.07 6.78
N GLU A 141 21.49 -0.60 5.66
CA GLU A 141 22.18 -1.84 5.27
C GLU A 141 23.52 -1.55 4.56
N LYS A 142 23.59 -0.50 3.72
CA LYS A 142 24.81 -0.17 2.93
C LYS A 142 25.70 0.90 3.58
N GLY A 143 25.19 1.61 4.58
CA GLY A 143 25.84 2.79 5.16
C GLY A 143 25.77 4.01 4.24
N LEU A 144 26.03 5.20 4.81
CA LEU A 144 26.08 6.47 4.06
C LEU A 144 27.10 6.42 2.90
N GLY A 145 28.26 5.78 3.11
CA GLY A 145 29.29 5.63 2.09
C GLY A 145 28.89 4.66 0.96
N GLY A 146 28.17 3.58 1.28
CA GLY A 146 27.67 2.64 0.27
C GLY A 146 26.55 3.23 -0.58
N PHE A 147 25.65 4.00 0.02
CA PHE A 147 24.57 4.68 -0.70
C PHE A 147 25.09 5.77 -1.64
N ILE A 148 26.02 6.62 -1.17
CA ILE A 148 26.67 7.62 -2.03
C ILE A 148 27.51 6.93 -3.12
N GLY A 149 28.19 5.84 -2.79
CA GLY A 149 28.93 5.03 -3.76
C GLY A 149 28.04 4.46 -4.86
N GLU A 150 26.85 3.96 -4.53
CA GLU A 150 25.88 3.45 -5.52
C GLU A 150 25.39 4.55 -6.46
N LEU A 151 25.02 5.71 -5.91
CA LEU A 151 24.58 6.88 -6.67
C LEU A 151 25.66 7.46 -7.60
N THR A 152 26.95 7.28 -7.27
CA THR A 152 28.05 7.98 -7.95
C THR A 152 28.93 7.07 -8.81
N LEU A 153 29.05 5.78 -8.47
CA LEU A 153 29.99 4.85 -9.08
C LEU A 153 29.32 3.80 -9.98
N HIS A 154 28.00 3.64 -9.90
CA HIS A 154 27.25 2.70 -10.73
C HIS A 154 26.52 3.45 -11.87
N PRO A 155 26.46 2.91 -13.11
CA PRO A 155 27.03 1.65 -13.60
C PRO A 155 28.42 1.78 -14.27
N PHE A 156 28.92 2.99 -14.53
CA PHE A 156 30.11 3.22 -15.37
C PHE A 156 31.41 3.55 -14.59
N GLY A 157 31.44 3.41 -13.27
CA GLY A 157 32.63 3.64 -12.44
C GLY A 157 32.97 5.12 -12.23
N LYS A 158 34.14 5.39 -11.62
CA LYS A 158 34.57 6.73 -11.14
C LYS A 158 34.68 7.82 -12.22
N TRP A 159 34.91 7.44 -13.48
CA TRP A 159 35.20 8.40 -14.55
C TRP A 159 33.95 9.04 -15.16
N MET A 160 32.76 8.46 -14.93
CA MET A 160 31.49 8.96 -15.47
C MET A 160 30.52 9.43 -14.37
N LEU A 161 31.08 9.94 -13.26
CA LEU A 161 30.37 10.48 -12.10
C LEU A 161 29.10 11.30 -12.42
N PRO A 162 29.13 12.32 -13.31
CA PRO A 162 27.94 13.12 -13.59
C PRO A 162 26.85 12.33 -14.34
N ALA A 163 27.22 11.39 -15.20
CA ALA A 163 26.26 10.54 -15.91
C ALA A 163 25.66 9.48 -14.97
N ASN A 164 26.47 8.87 -14.10
CA ASN A 164 26.03 7.92 -13.09
C ASN A 164 25.02 8.56 -12.12
N LEU A 165 25.35 9.75 -11.62
CA LEU A 165 24.47 10.48 -10.70
C LEU A 165 23.12 10.83 -11.35
N PHE A 166 23.14 11.22 -12.63
CA PHE A 166 21.90 11.51 -13.36
C PHE A 166 21.06 10.24 -13.57
N LEU A 167 21.66 9.16 -14.06
CA LEU A 167 20.95 7.91 -14.34
C LEU A 167 20.40 7.27 -13.06
N GLU A 168 21.24 7.12 -12.03
CA GLU A 168 20.83 6.50 -10.78
C GLU A 168 19.91 7.42 -9.96
N GLY A 169 20.11 8.74 -10.04
CA GLY A 169 19.19 9.72 -9.46
C GLY A 169 17.80 9.65 -10.08
N VAL A 170 17.70 9.57 -11.41
CA VAL A 170 16.42 9.38 -12.11
C VAL A 170 15.82 8.02 -11.79
N ASN A 171 16.62 6.96 -11.76
CA ASN A 171 16.18 5.61 -11.40
C ASN A 171 15.57 5.58 -9.98
N LEU A 172 16.23 6.21 -9.02
CA LEU A 172 15.77 6.28 -7.63
C LEU A 172 14.47 7.09 -7.50
N LEU A 173 14.35 8.21 -8.22
CA LEU A 173 13.11 9.01 -8.27
C LEU A 173 11.99 8.34 -9.07
N ALA A 174 12.31 7.47 -10.03
CA ALA A 174 11.32 6.73 -10.81
C ALA A 174 10.62 5.64 -9.98
N LYS A 175 11.29 5.08 -8.96
CA LYS A 175 10.69 4.07 -8.07
C LYS A 175 9.35 4.51 -7.44
N PRO A 176 9.24 5.65 -6.73
CA PRO A 176 7.96 6.10 -6.17
C PRO A 176 6.92 6.52 -7.21
N VAL A 177 7.35 6.91 -8.41
CA VAL A 177 6.43 7.37 -9.47
C VAL A 177 5.85 6.19 -10.27
N SER A 178 6.58 5.08 -10.34
CA SER A 178 6.17 3.86 -11.05
C SER A 178 5.42 2.84 -10.18
N LEU A 179 5.47 3.02 -8.86
CA LEU A 179 4.73 2.24 -7.86
C LEU A 179 3.24 2.59 -7.86
#